data_AF-A0A6P8N084-F1
#
_entry.id   AF-A0A6P8N084-F1
#
_cell.length_a   1.000
_cell.length_b   1.000
_cell.length_c   1.000
_cell.angle_alpha   90.00
_cell.angle_beta   90.00
_cell.angle_gamma   90.00
#
_symmetry.space_group_name_H-M   'P 1'
#
loop_
_entity.id
_entity.type
_entity.pdbx_description
1 polymer ?
#
loop_
_entity_poly.entity_id
_entity_poly.type
_entity_poly.pdbx_seq_one_letter_code
_entity_poly.pdbx_strand_id
1 'polypeptide(L)'
;MSDKEDIDINKKLEDLLFVEENAQSVGYEEGFEVGKKQLENGFHFGYHRGSLVGAQLGYYSGILEQYLTTNRCNSEKAVSIAKTLLQDIYNFPKFNDETVDILKIVDNIKFKYAKFCALTKISSSYPEVDKLDF
;
A
#
# COMPACT_ATOMS: atom_id res chain seq x y z
N MET A 1 -14.96 38.44 -41.93
CA MET A 1 -16.43 38.25 -41.85
C MET A 1 -16.63 37.05 -40.96
N SER A 2 -17.42 37.20 -39.90
CA SER A 2 -17.56 36.19 -38.84
C SER A 2 -18.33 34.99 -39.41
N ASP A 3 -17.68 33.83 -39.48
CA ASP A 3 -18.35 32.55 -39.70
C ASP A 3 -19.29 32.31 -38.53
N LYS A 4 -20.58 32.62 -38.74
CA LYS A 4 -21.62 32.17 -37.82
C LYS A 4 -21.74 30.67 -38.06
N GLU A 5 -21.32 29.87 -37.09
CA GLU A 5 -21.66 28.45 -37.05
C GLU A 5 -23.17 28.33 -37.29
N ASP A 6 -23.56 27.56 -38.30
CA ASP A 6 -24.96 27.29 -38.60
C ASP A 6 -25.48 26.38 -37.50
N ILE A 7 -26.04 26.99 -36.45
CA ILE A 7 -26.51 26.26 -35.28
C ILE A 7 -27.76 25.49 -35.69
N ASP A 8 -27.67 24.17 -35.70
CA ASP A 8 -28.84 23.30 -35.87
C ASP A 8 -29.79 23.47 -34.68
N ILE A 9 -30.85 24.24 -34.92
CA ILE A 9 -31.87 24.57 -33.91
C ILE A 9 -32.60 23.30 -33.44
N ASN A 10 -32.83 22.33 -34.33
CA ASN A 10 -33.55 21.11 -33.97
C ASN A 10 -32.72 20.29 -32.99
N LYS A 11 -31.41 20.15 -33.26
CA LYS A 11 -30.49 19.47 -32.34
C LYS A 11 -30.45 20.14 -30.96
N LYS A 12 -30.43 21.48 -30.90
CA LYS A 12 -30.44 22.19 -29.62
C LYS A 12 -31.73 22.02 -28.83
N LEU A 13 -32.87 21.92 -29.52
CA LEU A 13 -34.16 21.64 -28.87
C LEU A 13 -34.25 20.18 -28.40
N GLU A 14 -33.68 19.23 -29.15
CA GLU A 14 -33.54 17.84 -28.73
C GLU A 14 -32.64 17.73 -27.49
N ASP A 15 -31.48 18.38 -27.49
CA ASP A 15 -30.56 18.42 -26.33
C ASP A 15 -31.26 18.96 -25.07
N LEU A 16 -32.14 19.96 -25.24
CA LEU A 16 -32.92 20.56 -24.15
C LEU A 16 -34.04 19.64 -23.67
N LEU A 17 -34.75 18.98 -24.60
CA LEU A 17 -35.82 18.04 -24.30
C LEU A 17 -35.31 16.83 -23.51
N PHE A 18 -34.11 16.34 -23.87
CA PHE A 18 -33.46 15.17 -23.27
C PHE A 18 -32.31 15.55 -22.34
N VAL A 19 -32.40 16.72 -21.68
CA VAL A 19 -31.30 17.25 -20.86
C VAL A 19 -30.92 16.30 -19.71
N GLU A 20 -31.90 15.61 -19.12
CA GLU A 20 -31.68 14.67 -18.01
C GLU A 20 -30.98 13.40 -18.50
N GLU A 21 -31.45 12.82 -19.61
CA GLU A 21 -30.85 11.63 -20.22
C GLU A 21 -29.44 11.91 -20.72
N ASN A 22 -29.21 13.08 -21.32
CA ASN A 22 -27.89 13.53 -21.74
C ASN A 22 -26.96 13.70 -20.53
N ALA A 23 -27.42 14.37 -19.47
CA ALA A 23 -26.63 14.53 -18.24
C ALA A 23 -26.31 13.18 -17.58
N GLN A 24 -27.27 12.24 -17.58
CA GLN A 24 -27.06 10.88 -17.07
C GLN A 24 -26.03 10.13 -17.90
N SER A 25 -26.12 10.20 -19.24
CA SER A 25 -25.18 9.54 -20.14
C SER A 25 -23.75 10.07 -19.96
N VAL A 26 -23.60 11.39 -19.91
CA VAL A 26 -22.29 12.04 -19.67
C VAL A 26 -21.74 11.65 -18.30
N GLY A 27 -22.56 11.74 -17.24
CA GLY A 27 -22.13 11.39 -15.89
C GLY A 27 -21.73 9.92 -15.76
N TYR A 28 -22.43 9.01 -16.45
CA TYR A 28 -22.05 7.60 -16.51
C TYR A 28 -20.69 7.40 -17.19
N GLU A 29 -20.49 8.00 -18.37
CA GLU A 29 -19.27 7.85 -19.16
C GLU A 29 -18.06 8.44 -18.42
N GLU A 30 -18.21 9.64 -17.86
CA GLU A 30 -17.19 10.27 -17.01
C GLU A 30 -16.89 9.43 -15.76
N GLY A 31 -17.92 9.00 -15.03
CA GLY A 31 -17.77 8.20 -13.83
C GLY A 31 -17.10 6.84 -14.10
N PHE A 32 -17.41 6.22 -15.24
CA PHE A 32 -16.82 4.97 -15.66
C PHE A 32 -15.34 5.12 -16.02
N GLU A 33 -14.98 6.15 -16.79
CA GLU A 33 -13.58 6.43 -17.14
C GLU A 33 -12.74 6.83 -15.91
N VAL A 34 -13.32 7.59 -14.97
CA VAL A 34 -12.68 7.87 -13.67
C VAL A 34 -12.49 6.57 -12.88
N GLY A 35 -13.52 5.73 -12.79
CA GLY A 35 -13.46 4.45 -12.07
C GLY A 35 -12.39 3.51 -12.61
N LYS A 36 -12.23 3.42 -13.93
CA LYS A 36 -11.15 2.65 -14.57
C LYS A 36 -9.76 3.11 -14.12
N LYS A 37 -9.51 4.42 -14.15
CA LYS A 37 -8.23 4.99 -13.72
C LYS A 37 -7.98 4.77 -12.23
N GLN A 38 -9.02 4.84 -11.40
CA GLN A 38 -8.89 4.55 -9.97
C GLN A 38 -8.50 3.10 -9.69
N LEU A 39 -8.98 2.13 -10.48
CA LEU A 39 -8.58 0.73 -10.35
C LEU A 39 -7.08 0.55 -10.61
N GLU A 40 -6.56 1.13 -11.69
CA GLU A 40 -5.13 1.10 -12.03
C GLU A 40 -4.29 1.77 -10.95
N ASN A 41 -4.68 2.96 -10.50
CA ASN A 41 -3.99 3.66 -9.42
C ASN A 41 -4.00 2.87 -8.11
N GLY A 42 -5.13 2.25 -7.77
CA GLY A 42 -5.26 1.39 -6.58
C GLY A 42 -4.34 0.17 -6.65
N PHE A 43 -4.25 -0.46 -7.83
CA PHE A 43 -3.33 -1.57 -8.05
C PHE A 43 -1.87 -1.16 -7.86
N HIS A 44 -1.43 -0.07 -8.51
CA HIS A 44 -0.05 0.42 -8.38
C HIS A 44 0.27 0.82 -6.93
N PHE A 45 -0.65 1.53 -6.27
CA PHE A 45 -0.49 1.93 -4.88
C PHE A 45 -0.35 0.71 -3.96
N GLY A 46 -1.22 -0.28 -4.12
CA GLY A 46 -1.18 -1.51 -3.33
C GLY A 46 0.10 -2.31 -3.58
N TYR A 47 0.52 -2.44 -4.84
CA TYR A 47 1.76 -3.12 -5.23
C TYR A 47 3.00 -2.44 -4.64
N HIS A 48 3.09 -1.13 -4.77
CA HIS A 48 4.21 -0.35 -4.24
C HIS A 48 4.26 -0.41 -2.70
N ARG A 49 3.14 -0.18 -2.02
CA ARG A 49 3.05 -0.30 -0.55
C ARG A 49 3.36 -1.71 -0.07
N GLY A 50 2.85 -2.73 -0.75
CA GLY A 50 3.12 -4.13 -0.43
C GLY A 50 4.60 -4.47 -0.57
N SER A 51 5.24 -4.02 -1.65
CA SER A 51 6.67 -4.21 -1.90
C SER A 51 7.54 -3.59 -0.80
N LEU A 52 7.22 -2.36 -0.38
CA LEU A 52 7.89 -1.68 0.73
C LEU A 52 7.80 -2.47 2.04
N VAL A 53 6.59 -2.92 2.40
CA VAL A 53 6.39 -3.73 3.60
C VAL A 53 7.15 -5.05 3.49
N GLY A 54 7.05 -5.74 2.36
CA GLY A 54 7.74 -7.01 2.13
C GLY A 54 9.26 -6.90 2.26
N ALA A 55 9.86 -5.87 1.67
CA ALA A 55 11.29 -5.60 1.78
C ALA A 55 11.72 -5.32 3.23
N GLN A 56 10.94 -4.50 3.95
CA GLN A 56 11.19 -4.21 5.36
C GLN A 56 11.08 -5.46 6.25
N LEU A 57 10.04 -6.28 6.06
CA LEU A 57 9.86 -7.53 6.80
C LEU A 57 10.99 -8.53 6.51
N GLY A 58 11.42 -8.64 5.24
CA GLY A 58 12.54 -9.49 4.84
C GLY A 58 13.89 -9.03 5.42
N TYR A 59 14.12 -7.72 5.50
CA TYR A 59 15.29 -7.17 6.19
C TYR A 59 15.25 -7.51 7.68
N TYR A 60 14.10 -7.32 8.35
CA TYR A 60 13.96 -7.66 9.76
C TYR A 60 14.21 -9.15 10.00
N SER A 61 13.63 -10.06 9.21
CA SER A 61 13.86 -11.49 9.37
C SER A 61 15.34 -11.85 9.22
N GLY A 62 16.03 -11.32 8.21
CA GLY A 62 17.46 -11.57 8.00
C GLY A 62 18.34 -11.15 9.20
N ILE A 63 18.07 -9.98 9.79
CA ILE A 63 18.77 -9.52 10.98
C ILE A 63 18.49 -10.42 12.20
N LEU A 64 17.24 -10.82 12.38
CA LEU A 64 16.82 -11.68 13.49
C LEU A 64 17.43 -13.08 13.39
N GLU A 65 17.42 -13.67 12.19
CA GLU A 65 18.03 -14.98 11.93
C GLU A 65 19.54 -14.95 12.14
N GLN A 66 20.21 -13.92 11.64
CA GLN A 66 21.65 -13.74 11.85
C GLN A 66 21.97 -13.61 13.35
N TYR A 67 21.17 -12.84 14.09
CA TYR A 67 21.33 -12.70 15.54
C TYR A 67 21.19 -14.04 16.27
N LEU A 68 20.19 -14.85 15.91
CA LEU A 68 19.93 -16.16 16.53
C LEU A 68 21.01 -17.20 16.19
N THR A 69 21.56 -17.18 14.98
CA THR A 69 22.55 -18.16 14.51
C THR A 69 23.97 -17.88 15.02
N THR A 70 24.35 -16.62 15.21
CA THR A 70 25.76 -16.24 15.47
C THR A 70 26.26 -16.63 16.87
N ASN A 71 25.45 -17.24 17.75
CA ASN A 71 25.78 -17.60 19.14
C ASN A 71 26.37 -16.44 20.01
N ARG A 72 26.31 -15.20 19.50
CA ARG A 72 26.66 -13.95 20.22
C ARG A 72 25.42 -13.36 20.89
N CYS A 73 24.56 -14.24 21.40
CA CYS A 73 23.33 -13.85 22.05
C CYS A 73 23.64 -13.31 23.45
N ASN A 74 23.81 -12.00 23.55
CA ASN A 74 24.22 -11.34 24.79
C ASN A 74 23.07 -11.17 25.79
N SER A 75 21.83 -11.49 25.39
CA SER A 75 20.63 -11.31 26.21
C SER A 75 19.57 -12.35 25.89
N GLU A 76 19.17 -13.13 26.90
CA GLU A 76 18.04 -14.08 26.80
C GLU A 76 16.73 -13.38 26.42
N LYS A 77 16.52 -12.18 26.93
CA LYS A 77 15.35 -11.35 26.60
C LYS A 77 15.34 -10.97 25.11
N ALA A 78 16.49 -10.60 24.55
CA ALA A 78 16.59 -10.30 23.13
C ALA A 78 16.39 -11.55 22.26
N VAL A 79 16.88 -12.72 22.70
CA VAL A 79 16.63 -14.00 22.01
C VAL A 79 15.14 -14.35 22.00
N SER A 80 14.45 -14.19 23.14
CA SER A 80 13.01 -14.43 23.24
C SER A 80 12.22 -13.50 22.30
N ILE A 81 12.52 -12.19 22.32
CA ILE A 81 11.88 -11.22 21.42
C ILE A 81 12.15 -11.57 19.96
N ALA A 82 13.38 -11.95 19.62
CA ALA A 82 13.74 -12.28 18.24
C ALA A 82 12.98 -13.50 17.71
N LYS A 83 12.84 -14.56 18.52
CA LYS A 83 12.06 -15.75 18.15
C LYS A 83 10.58 -15.42 17.93
N THR A 84 9.96 -14.68 18.84
CA THR A 84 8.55 -14.28 18.71
C THR A 84 8.35 -13.38 17.50
N LEU A 85 9.24 -12.41 17.28
CA LEU A 85 9.13 -11.49 16.14
C LEU A 85 9.32 -12.21 14.80
N LEU A 86 10.22 -13.19 14.73
CA LEU A 86 10.40 -14.01 13.53
C LEU A 86 9.14 -14.84 13.22
N GLN A 87 8.49 -15.38 14.26
CA GLN A 87 7.19 -16.04 14.10
C GLN A 87 6.09 -15.08 13.62
N ASP A 88 6.02 -13.86 14.17
CA ASP A 88 5.06 -12.85 13.72
C ASP A 88 5.26 -12.51 12.24
N ILE A 89 6.52 -12.40 11.78
CA ILE A 89 6.85 -12.14 10.38
C ILE A 89 6.47 -13.34 9.48
N TYR A 90 6.75 -14.57 9.91
CA TYR A 90 6.41 -15.77 9.12
C TYR A 90 4.92 -16.09 9.07
N ASN A 91 4.17 -15.64 10.07
CA ASN A 91 2.72 -15.73 10.11
C ASN A 91 2.03 -14.47 9.53
N PHE A 92 2.79 -13.55 8.94
CA PHE A 92 2.21 -12.37 8.32
C PHE A 92 1.20 -12.77 7.23
N PRO A 93 0.03 -12.09 7.13
CA PRO A 93 -1.02 -12.46 6.19
C PRO A 93 -0.51 -12.55 4.75
N LYS A 94 -0.79 -13.68 4.09
CA LYS A 94 -0.39 -13.92 2.68
C LYS A 94 -1.41 -13.38 1.68
N PHE A 95 -2.62 -13.10 2.16
CA PHE A 95 -3.74 -12.63 1.36
C PHE A 95 -4.38 -11.44 2.05
N ASN A 96 -4.98 -10.55 1.26
CA ASN A 96 -5.73 -9.41 1.77
C ASN A 96 -7.08 -9.90 2.30
N ASP A 97 -7.19 -10.02 3.62
CA ASP A 97 -8.42 -10.39 4.33
C ASP A 97 -9.02 -9.13 4.96
N GLU A 98 -10.27 -8.81 4.61
CA GLU A 98 -10.97 -7.61 5.08
C GLU A 98 -11.19 -7.58 6.60
N THR A 99 -11.13 -8.75 7.26
CA THR A 99 -11.26 -8.87 8.72
C THR A 99 -9.94 -8.60 9.45
N VAL A 100 -8.83 -8.48 8.73
CA VAL A 100 -7.48 -8.37 9.28
C VAL A 100 -6.96 -6.95 9.11
N ASP A 101 -6.60 -6.33 10.23
CA ASP A 101 -5.92 -5.04 10.24
C ASP A 101 -4.41 -5.23 9.96
N ILE A 102 -4.06 -5.31 8.68
CA ILE A 102 -2.69 -5.50 8.21
C ILE A 102 -1.78 -4.35 8.68
N LEU A 103 -2.27 -3.11 8.69
CA LEU A 103 -1.48 -1.95 9.09
C LEU A 103 -1.07 -2.03 10.56
N LYS A 104 -2.01 -2.43 11.43
CA LYS A 104 -1.73 -2.65 12.85
C LYS A 104 -0.75 -3.80 13.08
N ILE A 105 -0.82 -4.87 12.28
CA ILE A 105 0.17 -5.96 12.35
C ILE A 105 1.57 -5.43 12.00
N VAL A 106 1.69 -4.67 10.91
CA VAL A 106 2.96 -4.05 10.50
C VAL A 106 3.51 -3.14 11.59
N ASP A 107 2.68 -2.28 12.19
CA ASP A 107 3.13 -1.35 13.24
C ASP A 107 3.56 -2.10 14.52
N ASN A 108 2.87 -3.17 14.88
CA ASN A 108 3.28 -4.04 15.98
C ASN A 108 4.64 -4.70 15.72
N ILE A 109 4.88 -5.18 14.49
CA ILE A 109 6.17 -5.75 14.09
C ILE A 109 7.27 -4.68 14.17
N LYS A 110 7.05 -3.48 13.62
CA LYS A 110 8.00 -2.35 13.69
C LYS A 110 8.34 -1.99 15.14
N PHE A 111 7.34 -1.92 16.02
CA PHE A 111 7.56 -1.61 17.43
C PHE A 111 8.40 -2.70 18.14
N LYS A 112 8.06 -3.98 17.91
CA LYS A 112 8.84 -5.11 18.45
C LYS A 112 10.27 -5.12 17.91
N TYR A 113 10.47 -4.79 16.63
CA TYR A 113 11.79 -4.68 16.02
C TYR A 113 12.61 -3.55 16.62
N ALA A 114 12.03 -2.35 16.79
CA ALA A 114 12.70 -1.23 17.45
C ALA A 114 13.13 -1.58 18.89
N LYS A 115 12.27 -2.29 19.63
CA LYS A 115 12.59 -2.81 20.97
C LYS A 115 13.74 -3.82 20.94
N PHE A 116 13.77 -4.72 19.95
CA PHE A 116 14.87 -5.64 19.73
C PHE A 116 16.19 -4.88 19.47
N CYS A 117 16.18 -3.93 18.53
CA CYS A 117 17.34 -3.10 18.18
C CYS A 117 17.90 -2.34 19.38
N ALA A 118 17.03 -1.78 20.24
CA ALA A 118 17.44 -1.11 21.46
C ALA A 118 18.20 -2.04 22.44
N LEU A 119 17.81 -3.31 22.53
CA LEU A 119 18.46 -4.30 23.40
C LEU A 119 19.79 -4.79 22.83
N THR A 120 19.90 -4.89 21.50
CA THR A 120 21.08 -5.43 20.81
C THR A 120 22.06 -4.36 20.34
N LYS A 121 21.71 -3.08 20.50
CA LYS A 121 22.47 -1.92 20.01
C LYS A 121 22.68 -1.95 18.49
N ILE A 122 21.72 -2.52 17.76
CA ILE A 122 21.65 -2.52 16.30
C ILE A 122 20.82 -1.30 15.86
N SER A 123 21.09 -0.74 14.69
CA SER A 123 20.23 0.31 14.12
C SER A 123 18.83 -0.24 13.82
N SER A 124 17.79 0.52 14.14
CA SER A 124 16.40 0.17 13.82
C SER A 124 15.97 0.60 12.42
N SER A 125 16.78 1.38 11.70
CA SER A 125 16.45 1.89 10.37
C SER A 125 16.63 0.81 9.30
N TYR A 126 15.65 0.64 8.42
CA TYR A 126 15.85 -0.09 7.17
C TYR A 126 16.66 0.81 6.20
N PRO A 127 17.89 0.40 5.80
CA PRO A 127 18.80 1.28 5.08
C PRO A 127 18.43 1.55 3.61
N GLU A 128 17.47 0.80 3.04
CA GLU A 128 17.09 0.93 1.63
C GLU A 128 15.65 1.42 1.45
N VAL A 129 15.09 2.09 2.47
CA VAL A 129 13.72 2.62 2.40
C VAL A 129 13.55 3.58 1.22
N ASP A 130 14.55 4.41 0.94
CA ASP A 130 14.54 5.41 -0.13
C ASP A 130 14.78 4.82 -1.53
N LYS A 131 15.16 3.53 -1.64
CA LYS A 131 15.44 2.87 -2.92
C LYS A 131 14.21 2.19 -3.54
N LEU A 132 13.09 2.18 -2.81
CA LEU A 132 11.87 1.48 -3.19
C LEU A 132 10.74 2.44 -3.59
N ASP A 133 11.02 3.75 -3.64
CA ASP A 133 10.17 4.74 -4.31
C ASP A 133 10.29 4.55 -5.83
N PHE A 134 9.22 4.01 -6.43
CA PHE A 134 9.05 3.82 -7.87
C PHE A 134 7.87 4.65 -8.37
#